data_AF-A0A7I0J5P0-F1
#
_entry.id   AF-A0A7I0J5P0-F1
#
_cell.length_a   1.000
_cell.length_b   1.000
_cell.length_c   1.000
_cell.angle_alpha   90.00
_cell.angle_beta   90.00
_cell.angle_gamma   90.00
#
_symmetry.space_group_name_H-M   'P 1'
#
loop_
_entity.id
_entity.type
_entity.pdbx_description
1 polymer ?
#
loop_
_entity_poly.entity_id
_entity_poly.type
_entity_poly.pdbx_seq_one_letter_code
_entity_poly.pdbx_strand_id
1 'polypeptide(L)' 'ISRLAEKGITPRLIGIAFDCQEVERVPEENHDVIIPEILTESGLRRFTPKL' A
#
# COMPACT_ATOMS: atom_id res chain seq x y z
N ILE A 1 2.50 10.30 -3.66
CA ILE A 1 3.38 10.45 -2.47
C ILE A 1 4.72 11.13 -2.77
N SER A 2 5.09 11.29 -4.05
CA SER A 2 6.44 11.71 -4.49
C SER A 2 6.92 13.03 -3.89
N ARG A 3 6.04 14.03 -3.77
CA ARG A 3 6.37 15.34 -3.14
C ARG A 3 6.83 15.23 -1.68
N LEU A 4 6.36 14.24 -0.92
CA LEU A 4 6.81 14.01 0.46
C LEU A 4 8.19 13.36 0.48
N ALA A 5 8.41 12.37 -0.39
CA ALA A 5 9.70 11.72 -0.57
C ALA A 5 10.78 12.72 -1.04
N GLU A 6 10.47 13.60 -1.99
CA GLU A 6 11.34 14.70 -2.45
C GLU A 6 11.77 15.65 -1.30
N LYS A 7 10.94 15.76 -0.26
CA LYS A 7 11.22 16.54 0.95
C LYS A 7 11.93 15.75 2.05
N GLY A 8 12.35 14.51 1.78
CA GLY A 8 12.95 13.61 2.76
C GLY A 8 11.98 13.11 3.84
N ILE A 9 10.67 13.23 3.61
CA ILE A 9 9.64 12.77 4.54
C ILE A 9 9.24 11.35 4.12
N THR A 10 9.33 10.41 5.06
CA THR A 10 8.87 9.03 4.88
C THR A 10 7.50 8.87 5.53
N PRO A 11 6.39 9.12 4.82
CA PRO A 11 5.06 8.95 5.39
C PRO A 11 4.77 7.47 5.65
N ARG A 12 4.00 7.20 6.71
CA ARG A 12 3.37 5.89 6.89
C ARG A 12 2.26 5.74 5.85
N LEU A 13 2.37 4.74 4.99
CA LEU A 13 1.39 4.46 3.93
C LEU A 13 0.43 3.35 4.38
N ILE A 14 -0.86 3.67 4.49
CA ILE A 14 -1.93 2.72 4.77
C ILE A 14 -2.98 2.88 3.68
N GLY A 15 -3.21 1.85 2.89
CA GLY A 15 -4.32 1.82 1.95
C GLY A 15 -5.61 1.43 2.65
N ILE A 16 -6.74 1.93 2.15
CA ILE A 16 -8.08 1.58 2.65
C ILE A 16 -8.82 0.94 1.49
N ALA A 17 -9.38 -0.24 1.74
CA ALA A 17 -10.12 -1.01 0.75
C ALA A 17 -11.22 -1.83 1.44
N PHE A 18 -12.09 -2.43 0.65
CA PHE A 18 -13.03 -3.44 1.09
C PHE A 18 -12.45 -4.84 0.93
N ASP A 19 -12.86 -5.79 1.77
CA ASP A 19 -12.47 -7.19 1.67
C ASP A 19 -12.77 -7.79 0.28
N CYS A 20 -13.84 -7.34 -0.38
CA CYS A 20 -14.23 -7.80 -1.72
C CYS A 20 -13.32 -7.31 -2.85
N GLN A 21 -12.38 -6.39 -2.57
CA GLN A 21 -11.39 -5.90 -3.55
C GLN A 21 -10.12 -6.73 -3.57
N GLU A 22 -10.00 -7.74 -2.71
CA GLU A 22 -8.88 -8.67 -2.73
C GLU A 22 -8.92 -9.55 -3.98
N VAL A 23 -7.82 -9.53 -4.73
CA VAL A 23 -7.65 -10.31 -5.97
C VAL A 23 -6.29 -11.00 -5.93
N GLU A 24 -6.17 -12.11 -6.67
CA GLU A 24 -4.91 -12.88 -6.73
C GLU A 24 -3.73 -12.04 -7.25
N ARG A 25 -3.99 -11.13 -8.19
CA ARG A 25 -2.97 -10.28 -8.80
C ARG A 25 -3.52 -8.93 -9.21
N VAL A 26 -2.76 -7.88 -8.89
CA VAL A 26 -2.92 -6.54 -9.45
C VAL A 26 -1.89 -6.38 -10.59
N PRO A 27 -2.27 -5.87 -11.78
CA PRO A 27 -1.30 -5.51 -12.82
C PRO A 27 -0.32 -4.45 -12.31
N GLU A 28 0.96 -4.58 -12.67
CA GLU A 28 1.99 -3.61 -12.30
C GLU A 28 2.15 -2.55 -13.39
N GLU A 29 2.13 -1.28 -12.99
CA GLU A 29 2.35 -0.12 -13.84
C GLU A 29 3.54 0.70 -13.32
N ASN A 30 4.20 1.43 -14.23
CA ASN A 30 5.42 2.21 -13.90
C ASN A 30 5.24 3.27 -12.80
N HIS A 31 4.01 3.63 -12.48
CA HIS A 31 3.67 4.66 -11.49
C HIS A 31 3.20 4.07 -10.15
N ASP A 32 3.18 2.75 -10.01
CA ASP A 32 2.74 2.07 -8.80
C ASP A 32 3.75 2.23 -7.66
N VAL A 33 3.21 2.23 -6.44
CA VAL A 33 3.98 2.28 -5.19
C VAL A 33 3.46 1.19 -4.27
N ILE A 34 4.37 0.38 -3.73
CA ILE A 34 4.03 -0.68 -2.78
C ILE A 34 3.44 -0.06 -1.51
N ILE A 35 2.25 -0.52 -1.13
CA ILE A 35 1.59 -0.15 0.13
C ILE A 35 1.91 -1.22 1.19
N PRO A 36 2.57 -0.87 2.30
CA PRO A 36 2.98 -1.84 3.32
C PRO A 36 1.84 -2.27 4.25
N GLU A 37 0.74 -1.52 4.34
CA GLU A 37 -0.38 -1.81 5.23
C GLU A 37 -1.72 -1.54 4.53
N ILE A 38 -2.69 -2.45 4.67
CA ILE A 38 -4.06 -2.27 4.13
C ILE A 38 -5.07 -2.44 5.26
N LEU A 39 -5.96 -1.46 5.41
CA LEU A 39 -7.11 -1.49 6.31
C LEU A 39 -8.37 -1.88 5.53
N THR A 40 -9.07 -2.87 6.04
CA THR A 40 -10.35 -3.41 5.52
C THR A 40 -11.37 -3.54 6.66
N GLU A 41 -12.58 -3.99 6.36
CA GLU A 41 -13.59 -4.33 7.38
C GLU A 41 -13.09 -5.45 8.31
N SER A 42 -12.30 -6.39 7.80
CA SER A 42 -11.64 -7.44 8.58
C SER A 42 -10.44 -6.97 9.42
N GLY A 43 -10.01 -5.71 9.25
CA GLY A 43 -8.96 -5.07 10.05
C GLY A 43 -7.71 -4.69 9.26
N LEU A 44 -6.64 -4.37 10.00
CA LEU A 44 -5.36 -3.89 9.46
C LEU A 44 -4.42 -5.07 9.18
N ARG A 45 -4.06 -5.25 7.91
CA ARG A 45 -3.05 -6.21 7.44
C ARG A 45 -1.73 -5.50 7.16
N ARG A 46 -0.61 -6.13 7.53
CA ARG A 46 0.75 -5.62 7.25
C ARG A 46 1.47 -6.57 6.32
N PHE A 47 1.97 -6.04 5.21
CA PHE A 47 2.79 -6.74 4.24
C PHE A 47 4.25 -6.48 4.63
N THR A 48 4.91 -7.49 5.21
CA THR A 48 6.36 -7.42 5.42
C THR A 48 7.05 -7.36 4.06
N PRO A 49 7.94 -6.38 3.81
CA PRO A 49 8.79 -6.42 2.63
C PRO A 49 9.56 -7.73 2.66
N LYS A 50 9.51 -8.52 1.58
CA LYS A 50 10.50 -9.58 1.39
C LYS A 50 11.85 -8.89 1.22
N LEU A 51 12.79 -9.22 2.10
CA LEU A 51 14.21 -8.85 2.00
C LEU A 51 14.82 -9.40 0.71
#